data_AF-A0AAU9U306-F1
#
_entry.id   AF-A0AAU9U306-F1
#
_cell.length_a   1.000
_cell.length_b   1.000
_cell.length_c   1.000
_cell.angle_alpha   90.00
_cell.angle_beta   90.00
_cell.angle_gamma   90.00
#
_symmetry.space_group_name_H-M   'P 1'
#
loop_
_entity.id
_entity.type
_entity.pdbx_description
1 polymer ?
#
loop_
_entity_poly.entity_id
_entity_poly.type
_entity_poly.pdbx_seq_one_letter_code
_entity_poly.pdbx_strand_id
1 'polypeptide(L)'
;MLFVFESLYNSVTPNLFDVLPTSDVQGVLGKKASLPCDIQPLHSDDAVVMVLWFKESDGEPLYSYDIRGRNANQPKLWSSALVFGNRAYFRGGATPAVLMVDNVIAADAGVYRCRVDFRNSPTRNLKVNFTVIIPPSRPIIYDANRRDRTKLIEPYNEGSNVVLKCEVEGGIPRPRVTWYLENVVIDDSYEERQEGITTNTLTFPNVGRQHLNARLVCQASNTNLAPPETKVLILDINLKPITVNILTKEKQVSADKRYEVECKTTGSRPEATVTWWKNNRQLKRMAKNFSENNETLSVLSLVPGVDDDSKYLTCRAENKHIPDSAIEDKWRLNVHYVPIVDLKMGSNLNPDEIKEGDDVYFECTVKANPKTHRLVWFHDNTEIFHNEALGVILSAQSLVLQSVTRAAAGDYTCMAANSEGRGISNPVSLLVRCEYKLI
;
A
#
# COMPACT_ATOMS: atom_id res chain seq x y z
N MET A 1 -24.84 -48.05 84.05
CA MET A 1 -25.32 -49.19 83.25
C MET A 1 -24.97 -48.86 81.81
N LEU A 2 -23.77 -49.24 81.33
CA LEU A 2 -23.53 -50.46 80.53
C LEU A 2 -24.42 -50.42 79.26
N PHE A 3 -23.91 -50.38 78.03
CA PHE A 3 -22.91 -51.29 77.48
C PHE A 3 -22.08 -50.68 76.35
N VAL A 4 -20.81 -51.11 76.36
CA VAL A 4 -19.83 -51.06 75.28
C VAL A 4 -20.17 -52.17 74.28
N PHE A 5 -20.06 -51.89 72.98
CA PHE A 5 -19.79 -52.90 71.96
C PHE A 5 -18.63 -52.43 71.09
N GLU A 6 -17.48 -53.10 71.25
CA GLU A 6 -16.42 -53.15 70.27
C GLU A 6 -16.91 -53.87 69.02
N SER A 7 -16.57 -53.34 67.86
CA SER A 7 -16.55 -54.07 66.59
C SER A 7 -15.39 -53.53 65.76
N LEU A 8 -14.23 -54.16 65.96
CA LEU A 8 -13.12 -54.16 65.01
C LEU A 8 -13.56 -54.89 63.74
N TYR A 9 -13.71 -54.19 62.61
CA TYR A 9 -13.62 -54.84 61.30
C TYR A 9 -13.21 -53.87 60.18
N ASN A 10 -11.95 -54.03 59.75
CA ASN A 10 -11.38 -53.77 58.43
C ASN A 10 -11.67 -52.43 57.74
N SER A 11 -10.79 -51.46 58.01
CA SER A 11 -10.38 -50.49 56.99
C SER A 11 -9.63 -51.23 55.88
N VAL A 12 -10.29 -51.47 54.74
CA VAL A 12 -9.60 -51.79 53.49
C VAL A 12 -8.88 -50.52 53.06
N THR A 13 -7.60 -50.41 53.41
CA THR A 13 -6.69 -49.49 52.73
C THR A 13 -6.59 -49.95 51.27
N PRO A 14 -6.77 -49.07 50.26
CA PRO A 14 -6.46 -49.46 48.90
C PRO A 14 -4.97 -49.77 48.85
N ASN A 15 -4.69 -51.02 48.54
CA ASN A 15 -3.36 -51.57 48.32
C ASN A 15 -2.56 -50.66 47.37
N LEU A 16 -1.48 -50.07 47.90
CA LEU A 16 -0.44 -49.35 47.16
C LEU A 16 0.45 -50.37 46.40
N PHE A 17 -0.17 -51.24 45.61
CA PHE A 17 0.52 -52.23 44.77
C PHE A 17 0.74 -51.62 43.38
N ASP A 18 2.02 -51.36 43.07
CA ASP A 18 2.64 -51.15 41.76
C ASP A 18 1.95 -50.19 40.77
N VAL A 19 2.04 -48.89 41.05
CA VAL A 19 1.96 -47.90 39.96
C VAL A 19 3.23 -48.01 39.12
N LEU A 20 3.16 -48.73 37.99
CA LEU A 20 4.29 -48.81 37.06
C LEU A 20 4.70 -47.41 36.60
N PRO A 21 6.01 -47.09 36.61
CA PRO A 21 6.48 -45.78 36.17
C PRO A 21 6.07 -45.55 34.71
N THR A 22 5.37 -44.45 34.48
CA THR A 22 4.82 -44.08 33.17
C THR A 22 5.51 -42.83 32.65
N SER A 23 5.96 -42.85 31.40
CA SER A 23 6.51 -41.68 30.69
C SER A 23 5.57 -41.25 29.57
N ASP A 24 5.35 -39.95 29.41
CA ASP A 24 4.56 -39.41 28.30
C ASP A 24 5.47 -39.06 27.12
N VAL A 25 5.12 -39.58 25.95
CA VAL A 25 5.84 -39.31 24.71
C VAL A 25 4.85 -38.83 23.65
N GLN A 26 5.29 -37.83 22.88
CA GLN A 26 4.53 -37.31 21.76
C GLN A 26 5.27 -37.63 20.45
N GLY A 27 4.53 -38.07 19.44
CA GLY A 27 5.04 -38.30 18.09
C GLY A 27 4.21 -37.51 17.09
N VAL A 28 4.81 -37.07 15.98
CA VAL A 28 4.09 -36.37 14.92
C VAL A 28 3.77 -37.35 13.80
N LEU A 29 2.54 -37.28 13.28
CA LEU A 29 2.07 -38.09 12.16
C LEU A 29 3.07 -38.05 10.99
N GLY A 30 3.46 -39.23 10.49
CA GLY A 30 4.41 -39.41 9.40
C GLY A 30 5.89 -39.18 9.77
N LYS A 31 6.21 -38.79 11.01
CA LYS A 31 7.59 -38.62 11.50
C LYS A 31 8.06 -39.84 12.28
N LYS A 32 9.30 -39.80 12.76
CA LYS A 32 9.87 -40.80 13.66
C LYS A 32 9.53 -40.46 15.11
N ALA A 33 9.23 -41.45 15.92
CA ALA A 33 9.10 -41.32 17.37
C ALA A 33 10.03 -42.30 18.10
N SER A 34 10.39 -41.97 19.33
CA SER A 34 11.23 -42.80 20.19
C SER A 34 10.51 -43.07 21.51
N LEU A 35 10.20 -44.33 21.77
CA LEU A 35 9.60 -44.76 23.03
C LEU A 35 10.72 -45.22 23.97
N PRO A 36 10.96 -44.53 25.10
CA PRO A 36 12.06 -44.86 26.00
C PRO A 36 11.75 -46.14 26.77
N CYS A 37 12.79 -46.93 26.98
CA CYS A 37 12.79 -48.04 27.89
C CYS A 37 14.15 -48.12 28.56
N ASP A 38 14.15 -47.85 29.87
CA ASP A 38 15.35 -48.03 30.67
C ASP A 38 15.68 -49.53 30.75
N ILE A 39 16.85 -49.90 30.21
CA ILE A 39 17.42 -51.25 30.27
C ILE A 39 18.68 -51.31 31.13
N GLN A 40 19.00 -50.24 31.88
CA GLN A 40 20.15 -50.21 32.76
C GLN A 40 19.92 -51.17 33.93
N PRO A 41 20.83 -52.15 34.15
CA PRO A 41 20.74 -53.07 35.27
C PRO A 41 21.03 -52.35 36.59
N LEU A 42 20.52 -52.90 37.70
CA LEU A 42 20.75 -52.37 39.04
C LEU A 42 22.21 -52.55 39.49
N HIS A 43 22.83 -53.65 39.06
CA HIS A 43 24.22 -53.99 39.38
C HIS A 43 25.06 -54.06 38.10
N SER A 44 26.32 -53.63 38.19
CA SER A 44 27.23 -53.51 37.04
C SER A 44 27.65 -54.85 36.42
N ASP A 45 27.52 -55.94 37.17
CA ASP A 45 27.82 -57.32 36.76
C ASP A 45 26.63 -58.04 36.12
N ASP A 46 25.45 -57.41 36.12
CA ASP A 46 24.25 -57.91 35.47
C ASP A 46 24.09 -57.32 34.07
N ALA A 47 23.31 -57.99 33.23
CA ALA A 47 23.06 -57.59 31.86
C ALA A 47 21.61 -57.86 31.48
N VAL A 48 21.06 -56.97 30.66
CA VAL A 48 19.78 -57.22 29.97
C VAL A 48 19.92 -58.48 29.11
N VAL A 49 18.89 -59.32 29.09
CA VAL A 49 18.86 -60.53 28.25
C VAL A 49 17.72 -60.50 27.25
N MET A 50 16.63 -59.81 27.57
CA MET A 50 15.48 -59.67 26.70
C MET A 50 14.71 -58.38 27.01
N VAL A 51 14.21 -57.74 25.95
CA VAL A 51 13.23 -56.65 26.05
C VAL A 51 12.00 -57.02 25.23
N LEU A 52 10.83 -56.93 25.84
CA LEU A 52 9.53 -57.16 25.20
C LEU A 52 8.68 -55.91 25.29
N TRP A 53 8.07 -55.52 24.19
CA TRP A 53 7.11 -54.44 24.15
C TRP A 53 5.71 -54.97 23.93
N PHE A 54 4.75 -54.38 24.62
CA PHE A 54 3.33 -54.71 24.55
C PHE A 54 2.55 -53.41 24.34
N LYS A 55 1.42 -53.49 23.63
CA LYS A 55 0.37 -52.47 23.72
C LYS A 55 -0.64 -52.97 24.76
N GLU A 56 -0.98 -52.15 25.76
CA GLU A 56 -1.81 -52.61 26.88
C GLU A 56 -3.16 -53.19 26.46
N SER A 57 -3.72 -52.71 25.34
CA SER A 57 -4.98 -53.20 24.78
C SER A 57 -4.93 -54.64 24.27
N ASP A 58 -3.75 -55.15 23.89
CA ASP A 58 -3.66 -56.33 23.04
C ASP A 58 -3.16 -57.56 23.80
N GLY A 59 -2.50 -57.39 24.96
CA GLY A 59 -2.00 -58.47 25.81
C GLY A 59 -0.82 -59.28 25.24
N GLU A 60 -0.65 -59.32 23.93
CA GLU A 60 0.44 -59.99 23.21
C GLU A 60 1.66 -59.09 23.00
N PRO A 61 2.89 -59.65 22.95
CA PRO A 61 4.08 -58.87 22.64
C PRO A 61 4.02 -58.40 21.18
N LEU A 62 4.30 -57.13 20.94
CA LEU A 62 4.33 -56.52 19.60
C LEU A 62 5.74 -56.30 19.05
N TYR A 63 6.76 -56.40 19.91
CA TYR A 63 8.16 -56.30 19.52
C TYR A 63 9.03 -57.02 20.54
N SER A 64 10.08 -57.71 20.08
CA SER A 64 11.06 -58.37 20.94
C SER A 64 12.50 -58.06 20.51
N TYR A 65 13.35 -57.81 21.50
CA TYR A 65 14.79 -57.74 21.40
C TYR A 65 15.37 -58.84 22.31
N ASP A 66 15.89 -59.92 21.72
CA ASP A 66 16.37 -61.09 22.46
C ASP A 66 17.87 -61.32 22.20
N ILE A 67 18.68 -61.25 23.26
CA ILE A 67 20.13 -61.48 23.21
C ILE A 67 20.54 -62.76 23.97
N ARG A 68 19.60 -63.59 24.41
CA ARG A 68 19.90 -64.84 25.11
C ARG A 68 20.71 -65.78 24.22
N GLY A 69 21.84 -66.25 24.73
CA GLY A 69 22.75 -67.16 24.02
C GLY A 69 23.39 -66.54 22.77
N ARG A 70 23.39 -65.20 22.64
CA ARG A 70 23.93 -64.46 21.50
C ARG A 70 24.92 -63.41 21.96
N ASN A 71 25.80 -63.00 21.05
CA ASN A 71 26.63 -61.81 21.27
C ASN A 71 25.73 -60.57 21.39
N ALA A 72 26.06 -59.67 22.31
CA ALA A 72 25.28 -58.45 22.57
C ALA A 72 25.09 -57.57 21.31
N ASN A 73 26.00 -57.70 20.33
CA ASN A 73 25.98 -56.95 19.07
C ASN A 73 25.10 -57.59 17.97
N GLN A 74 24.51 -58.77 18.21
CA GLN A 74 23.67 -59.50 17.24
C GLN A 74 22.36 -60.01 17.89
N PRO A 75 21.49 -59.09 18.34
CA PRO A 75 20.19 -59.45 18.89
C PRO A 75 19.30 -60.12 17.85
N LYS A 76 18.46 -61.06 18.28
CA LYS A 76 17.31 -61.52 17.50
C LYS A 76 16.18 -60.52 17.68
N LEU A 77 15.75 -59.92 16.57
CA LEU A 77 14.67 -58.94 16.55
C LEU A 77 13.42 -59.56 15.95
N TRP A 78 12.26 -59.17 16.48
CA TRP A 78 10.97 -59.48 15.88
C TRP A 78 10.00 -58.33 16.16
N SER A 79 9.15 -58.04 15.19
CA SER A 79 8.14 -56.98 15.22
C SER A 79 6.84 -57.55 14.65
N SER A 80 5.72 -57.29 15.31
CA SER A 80 4.41 -57.75 14.86
C SER A 80 4.04 -57.10 13.53
N ALA A 81 3.70 -57.92 12.53
CA ALA A 81 3.31 -57.47 11.19
C ALA A 81 2.04 -56.61 11.17
N LEU A 82 1.15 -56.78 12.16
CA LEU A 82 -0.14 -56.09 12.24
C LEU A 82 -0.05 -54.71 12.90
N VAL A 83 0.95 -54.48 13.74
CA VAL A 83 1.08 -53.23 14.52
C VAL A 83 2.14 -52.33 13.90
N PHE A 84 3.41 -52.72 14.04
CA PHE A 84 4.53 -51.92 13.53
C PHE A 84 5.08 -52.42 12.20
N GLY A 85 4.95 -53.71 11.90
CA GLY A 85 5.60 -54.33 10.75
C GLY A 85 7.09 -53.98 10.73
N ASN A 86 7.55 -53.45 9.60
CA ASN A 86 8.96 -53.06 9.41
C ASN A 86 9.28 -51.64 9.89
N ARG A 87 8.33 -50.93 10.52
CA ARG A 87 8.51 -49.54 10.94
C ARG A 87 9.21 -49.40 12.29
N ALA A 88 9.31 -50.46 13.09
CA ALA A 88 9.89 -50.39 14.42
C ALA A 88 11.27 -51.05 14.48
N TYR A 89 12.19 -50.43 15.23
CA TYR A 89 13.49 -51.00 15.54
C TYR A 89 14.00 -50.53 16.91
N PHE A 90 14.61 -51.44 17.67
CA PHE A 90 15.09 -51.14 19.02
C PHE A 90 16.58 -50.75 19.03
N ARG A 91 16.90 -49.66 19.73
CA ARG A 91 18.27 -49.19 19.94
C ARG A 91 18.69 -49.44 21.38
N GLY A 92 19.22 -50.64 21.64
CA GLY A 92 19.71 -51.04 22.96
C GLY A 92 20.94 -50.25 23.44
N GLY A 93 21.79 -49.79 22.52
CA GLY A 93 22.97 -48.98 22.85
C GLY A 93 22.69 -47.49 23.13
N ALA A 94 21.43 -47.05 23.10
CA ALA A 94 21.07 -45.68 23.47
C ALA A 94 20.89 -45.55 24.99
N THR A 95 21.02 -44.34 25.54
CA THR A 95 20.85 -44.05 26.97
C THR A 95 19.76 -43.00 27.19
N PRO A 96 18.55 -43.37 27.67
CA PRO A 96 18.06 -44.74 27.84
C PRO A 96 17.85 -45.44 26.48
N ALA A 97 17.69 -46.76 26.48
CA ALA A 97 17.39 -47.48 25.25
C ALA A 97 16.00 -47.09 24.73
N VAL A 98 15.81 -47.17 23.42
CA VAL A 98 14.58 -46.68 22.78
C VAL A 98 14.05 -47.66 21.74
N LEU A 99 12.72 -47.83 21.70
CA LEU A 99 12.04 -48.37 20.53
C LEU A 99 11.74 -47.21 19.58
N MET A 100 12.41 -47.21 18.43
CA MET A 100 12.14 -46.26 17.36
C MET A 100 10.97 -46.76 16.53
N VAL A 101 10.04 -45.86 16.20
CA VAL A 101 8.91 -46.12 15.29
C VAL A 101 8.98 -45.09 14.16
N ASP A 102 9.20 -45.56 12.95
CA ASP A 102 9.22 -44.76 11.73
C ASP A 102 7.80 -44.58 11.18
N ASN A 103 7.56 -43.47 10.48
CA ASN A 103 6.28 -43.16 9.83
C ASN A 103 5.08 -43.41 10.77
N VAL A 104 5.06 -42.67 11.90
CA VAL A 104 4.01 -42.77 12.93
C VAL A 104 2.62 -42.55 12.31
N ILE A 105 1.66 -43.40 12.66
CA ILE A 105 0.26 -43.28 12.25
C ILE A 105 -0.65 -43.01 13.46
N ALA A 106 -1.85 -42.48 13.24
CA ALA A 106 -2.79 -42.16 14.33
C ALA A 106 -3.11 -43.37 15.23
N ALA A 107 -3.21 -44.57 14.65
CA ALA A 107 -3.47 -45.81 15.38
C ALA A 107 -2.31 -46.26 16.29
N ASP A 108 -1.10 -45.70 16.13
CA ASP A 108 0.03 -45.98 17.01
C ASP A 108 -0.18 -45.36 18.40
N ALA A 109 -1.10 -44.41 18.58
CA ALA A 109 -1.42 -43.86 19.89
C ALA A 109 -1.88 -44.95 20.88
N GLY A 110 -1.49 -44.80 22.15
CA GLY A 110 -1.87 -45.70 23.23
C GLY A 110 -0.80 -45.89 24.29
N VAL A 111 -1.11 -46.73 25.28
CA VAL A 111 -0.18 -47.05 26.37
C VAL A 111 0.61 -48.31 26.00
N TYR A 112 1.92 -48.16 25.97
CA TYR A 112 2.87 -49.24 25.73
C TYR A 112 3.52 -49.66 27.04
N ARG A 113 3.80 -50.96 27.18
CA ARG A 113 4.56 -51.51 28.30
C ARG A 113 5.86 -52.12 27.78
N CYS A 114 6.98 -51.61 28.25
CA CYS A 114 8.29 -52.22 28.06
C CYS A 114 8.60 -53.14 29.26
N ARG A 115 8.77 -54.43 28.99
CA ARG A 115 9.25 -55.41 29.96
C ARG A 115 10.71 -55.72 29.67
N VAL A 116 11.56 -55.56 30.68
CA VAL A 116 13.00 -55.83 30.60
C VAL A 116 13.32 -56.98 31.53
N ASP A 117 13.85 -58.05 30.96
CA ASP A 117 14.36 -59.20 31.71
C ASP A 117 15.89 -59.11 31.76
N PHE A 118 16.43 -59.26 32.96
CA PHE A 118 17.87 -59.27 33.25
C PHE A 118 18.36 -60.69 33.52
N ARG A 119 19.68 -60.88 33.55
CA ARG A 119 20.26 -62.20 33.85
C ARG A 119 20.03 -62.57 35.31
N ASN A 120 20.28 -61.63 36.22
CA ASN A 120 20.23 -61.87 37.65
C ASN A 120 19.19 -60.99 38.38
N SER A 121 18.94 -59.77 37.90
CA SER A 121 17.98 -58.86 38.52
C SER A 121 16.53 -59.23 38.19
N PRO A 122 15.56 -58.83 39.05
CA PRO A 122 14.14 -58.98 38.76
C PRO A 122 13.72 -58.28 37.46
N THR A 123 12.72 -58.85 36.80
CA THR A 123 12.07 -58.21 35.63
C THR A 123 11.55 -56.82 35.98
N ARG A 124 11.86 -55.83 35.14
CA ARG A 124 11.34 -54.47 35.27
C ARG A 124 10.28 -54.20 34.21
N ASN A 125 9.18 -53.56 34.60
CA ASN A 125 8.16 -53.08 33.67
C ASN A 125 8.10 -51.55 33.71
N LEU A 126 8.05 -50.92 32.55
CA LEU A 126 7.92 -49.48 32.37
C LEU A 126 6.74 -49.22 31.43
N LYS A 127 5.96 -48.17 31.68
CA LYS A 127 4.89 -47.74 30.80
C LYS A 127 5.29 -46.49 30.01
N VAL A 128 4.82 -46.41 28.78
CA VAL A 128 4.96 -45.23 27.92
C VAL A 128 3.58 -44.89 27.38
N ASN A 129 3.07 -43.72 27.76
CA ASN A 129 1.86 -43.17 27.18
C ASN A 129 2.24 -42.43 25.89
N PHE A 130 1.96 -43.04 24.74
CA PHE A 130 2.30 -42.46 23.44
C PHE A 130 1.10 -41.76 22.82
N THR A 131 1.23 -40.45 22.62
CA THR A 131 0.22 -39.63 21.95
C THR A 131 0.71 -39.23 20.56
N VAL A 132 -0.21 -39.24 19.59
CA VAL A 132 0.11 -38.88 18.20
C VAL A 132 -0.49 -37.52 17.88
N ILE A 133 0.37 -36.59 17.52
CA ILE A 133 0.05 -35.25 17.07
C ILE A 133 -0.24 -35.31 15.57
N ILE A 134 -1.42 -34.84 15.19
CA ILE A 134 -1.85 -34.70 13.81
C ILE A 134 -1.69 -33.23 13.43
N PRO A 135 -0.79 -32.86 12.51
CA PRO A 135 -0.69 -31.48 12.02
C PRO A 135 -2.01 -31.01 11.39
N PRO A 136 -2.33 -29.70 11.47
CA PRO A 136 -3.50 -29.15 10.81
C PRO A 136 -3.32 -29.05 9.29
N SER A 137 -4.38 -28.69 8.57
CA SER A 137 -4.30 -28.33 7.15
C SER A 137 -3.47 -27.06 6.94
N ARG A 138 -3.07 -26.80 5.69
CA ARG A 138 -2.50 -25.51 5.31
C ARG A 138 -3.53 -24.39 5.50
N PRO A 139 -3.15 -23.22 6.04
CA PRO A 139 -4.06 -22.10 6.21
C PRO A 139 -4.58 -21.54 4.88
N ILE A 140 -5.84 -21.12 4.87
CA ILE A 140 -6.50 -20.44 3.76
C ILE A 140 -6.86 -19.02 4.23
N ILE A 141 -6.54 -18.01 3.41
CA ILE A 141 -6.77 -16.60 3.74
C ILE A 141 -7.92 -16.07 2.89
N TYR A 142 -8.92 -15.48 3.54
CA TYR A 142 -10.08 -14.86 2.93
C TYR A 142 -10.12 -13.35 3.19
N ASP A 143 -10.74 -12.60 2.28
CA ASP A 143 -11.16 -11.22 2.56
C ASP A 143 -12.50 -11.14 3.29
N ALA A 144 -12.93 -9.92 3.63
CA ALA A 144 -14.23 -9.65 4.26
C ALA A 144 -15.44 -10.19 3.47
N ASN A 145 -15.31 -10.44 2.16
CA ASN A 145 -16.36 -10.97 1.29
C ASN A 145 -16.24 -12.50 1.08
N ARG A 146 -15.42 -13.21 1.88
CA ARG A 146 -15.09 -14.64 1.72
C ARG A 146 -14.49 -15.00 0.37
N ARG A 147 -13.86 -14.07 -0.31
CA ARG A 147 -13.09 -14.40 -1.52
C ARG A 147 -11.76 -14.96 -1.10
N ASP A 148 -11.36 -16.04 -1.75
CA ASP A 148 -10.05 -16.63 -1.53
C ASP A 148 -8.94 -15.65 -1.95
N ARG A 149 -8.13 -15.24 -0.98
CA ARG A 149 -6.95 -14.37 -1.10
C ARG A 149 -5.66 -15.16 -0.87
N THR A 150 -5.69 -16.47 -1.11
CA THR A 150 -4.53 -17.37 -1.11
C THR A 150 -3.51 -17.02 -2.22
N LYS A 151 -3.85 -16.09 -3.12
CA LYS A 151 -2.90 -15.45 -4.03
C LYS A 151 -1.82 -14.71 -3.24
N LEU A 152 -0.59 -14.76 -3.76
CA LEU A 152 0.57 -14.24 -3.04
C LEU A 152 0.56 -12.71 -2.89
N ILE A 153 -0.09 -11.97 -3.79
CA ILE A 153 -0.01 -10.50 -3.88
C ILE A 153 -1.43 -9.93 -3.96
N GLU A 154 -1.77 -9.02 -3.05
CA GLU A 154 -3.11 -8.42 -2.98
C GLU A 154 -3.05 -6.89 -2.86
N PRO A 155 -3.77 -6.13 -3.74
CA PRO A 155 -3.68 -4.68 -3.79
C PRO A 155 -4.56 -3.98 -2.74
N TYR A 156 -3.99 -2.98 -2.06
CA TYR A 156 -4.68 -2.13 -1.09
C TYR A 156 -4.33 -0.66 -1.29
N ASN A 157 -5.21 0.25 -0.89
CA ASN A 157 -4.95 1.68 -0.99
C ASN A 157 -4.28 2.22 0.28
N GLU A 158 -3.31 3.13 0.12
CA GLU A 158 -2.76 3.91 1.24
C GLU A 158 -3.89 4.58 2.04
N GLY A 159 -3.89 4.38 3.36
CA GLY A 159 -4.93 4.84 4.28
C GLY A 159 -6.09 3.88 4.50
N SER A 160 -6.19 2.78 3.74
CA SER A 160 -7.29 1.81 3.91
C SER A 160 -7.07 0.85 5.08
N ASN A 161 -8.15 0.23 5.56
CA ASN A 161 -8.10 -0.83 6.55
C ASN A 161 -8.16 -2.19 5.85
N VAL A 162 -7.26 -3.10 6.22
CA VAL A 162 -7.20 -4.46 5.71
C VAL A 162 -7.91 -5.39 6.68
N VAL A 163 -8.89 -6.16 6.19
CA VAL A 163 -9.61 -7.16 6.98
C VAL A 163 -9.41 -8.52 6.33
N LEU A 164 -8.73 -9.41 7.05
CA LEU A 164 -8.37 -10.74 6.57
C LEU A 164 -8.81 -11.79 7.58
N LYS A 165 -9.35 -12.90 7.07
CA LYS A 165 -9.70 -14.06 7.89
C LYS A 165 -8.83 -15.24 7.48
N CYS A 166 -8.11 -15.81 8.42
CA CYS A 166 -7.37 -17.04 8.23
C CYS A 166 -8.18 -18.21 8.80
N GLU A 167 -8.41 -19.25 8.01
CA GLU A 167 -9.03 -20.51 8.45
C GLU A 167 -8.10 -21.68 8.26
N VAL A 168 -8.14 -22.59 9.23
CA VAL A 168 -7.33 -23.81 9.28
C VAL A 168 -8.25 -24.96 9.72
N GLU A 169 -8.14 -26.11 9.06
CA GLU A 169 -8.95 -27.28 9.35
C GLU A 169 -8.15 -28.36 10.07
N GLY A 170 -8.82 -29.06 11.00
CA GLY A 170 -8.27 -30.22 11.68
C GLY A 170 -7.21 -29.86 12.73
N GLY A 171 -6.20 -30.74 12.83
CA GLY A 171 -5.18 -30.67 13.87
C GLY A 171 -5.60 -31.35 15.17
N ILE A 172 -4.73 -32.22 15.70
CA ILE A 172 -4.86 -32.81 17.04
C ILE A 172 -3.52 -32.68 17.75
N PRO A 173 -3.41 -31.90 18.85
CA PRO A 173 -4.42 -30.99 19.40
C PRO A 173 -4.84 -29.88 18.42
N ARG A 174 -5.90 -29.14 18.77
CA ARG A 174 -6.35 -27.97 18.00
C ARG A 174 -5.21 -26.95 17.85
N PRO A 175 -5.00 -26.39 16.65
CA PRO A 175 -3.92 -25.43 16.42
C PRO A 175 -4.26 -24.05 16.95
N ARG A 176 -3.25 -23.33 17.41
CA ARG A 176 -3.29 -21.87 17.57
C ARG A 176 -3.09 -21.23 16.20
N VAL A 177 -3.93 -20.26 15.85
CA VAL A 177 -3.84 -19.50 14.59
C VAL A 177 -3.42 -18.06 14.90
N THR A 178 -2.27 -17.64 14.36
CA THR A 178 -1.63 -16.37 14.70
C THR A 178 -1.21 -15.65 13.43
N TRP A 179 -1.43 -14.33 13.39
CA TRP A 179 -0.92 -13.45 12.34
C TRP A 179 0.41 -12.82 12.73
N TYR A 180 1.31 -12.82 11.76
CA TYR A 180 2.59 -12.14 11.82
C TYR A 180 2.68 -11.11 10.71
N LEU A 181 3.26 -9.95 11.01
CA LEU A 181 3.79 -9.02 10.02
C LEU A 181 5.31 -9.19 10.01
N GLU A 182 5.84 -9.64 8.89
CA GLU A 182 7.21 -10.16 8.79
C GLU A 182 7.43 -11.28 9.82
N ASN A 183 8.10 -10.98 10.93
CA ASN A 183 8.39 -11.92 12.01
C ASN A 183 7.79 -11.48 13.36
N VAL A 184 6.96 -10.42 13.37
CA VAL A 184 6.37 -9.86 14.58
C VAL A 184 4.92 -10.31 14.67
N VAL A 185 4.52 -10.85 15.83
CA VAL A 185 3.12 -11.18 16.10
C VAL A 185 2.30 -9.89 16.12
N ILE A 186 1.30 -9.80 15.26
CA ILE A 186 0.37 -8.65 15.21
C ILE A 186 -1.02 -8.98 15.75
N ASP A 187 -1.39 -10.26 15.75
CA ASP A 187 -2.66 -10.74 16.31
C ASP A 187 -2.58 -12.24 16.63
N ASP A 188 -2.83 -12.61 17.88
CA ASP A 188 -2.87 -13.98 18.36
C ASP A 188 -4.26 -14.41 18.86
N SER A 189 -5.30 -13.60 18.59
CA SER A 189 -6.69 -13.93 18.92
C SER A 189 -7.26 -14.96 17.93
N TYR A 190 -7.75 -16.09 18.42
CA TYR A 190 -8.33 -17.14 17.56
C TYR A 190 -9.60 -17.72 18.16
N GLU A 191 -10.45 -18.24 17.29
CA GLU A 191 -11.72 -18.86 17.60
C GLU A 191 -11.73 -20.30 17.08
N GLU A 192 -12.11 -21.25 17.92
CA GLU A 192 -12.40 -22.62 17.51
C GLU A 192 -13.88 -22.75 17.17
N ARG A 193 -14.17 -23.20 15.95
CA ARG A 193 -15.53 -23.40 15.45
C ARG A 193 -15.90 -24.88 15.48
N GLN A 194 -17.20 -25.15 15.43
CA GLN A 194 -17.73 -26.49 15.18
C GLN A 194 -17.20 -27.01 13.83
N GLU A 195 -17.22 -28.33 13.62
CA GLU A 195 -16.62 -29.02 12.44
C GLU A 195 -15.08 -29.02 12.42
N GLY A 196 -14.46 -28.38 13.41
CA GLY A 196 -13.03 -28.47 13.60
C GLY A 196 -12.19 -27.53 12.77
N ILE A 197 -12.72 -26.33 12.62
CA ILE A 197 -12.07 -25.20 11.97
C ILE A 197 -11.58 -24.25 13.06
N THR A 198 -10.32 -23.83 13.00
CA THR A 198 -9.81 -22.73 13.83
C THR A 198 -9.60 -21.50 12.97
N THR A 199 -10.05 -20.35 13.44
CA THR A 199 -10.07 -19.11 12.66
C THR A 199 -9.46 -17.94 13.42
N ASN A 200 -8.74 -17.06 12.71
CA ASN A 200 -8.25 -15.78 13.23
C ASN A 200 -8.65 -14.66 12.23
N THR A 201 -9.30 -13.61 12.72
CA THR A 201 -9.75 -12.47 11.91
C THR A 201 -8.94 -11.21 12.24
N LEU A 202 -7.99 -10.89 11.37
CA LEU A 202 -7.13 -9.72 11.48
C LEU A 202 -7.84 -8.47 10.95
N THR A 203 -7.84 -7.40 11.74
CA THR A 203 -8.13 -6.04 11.28
C THR A 203 -6.86 -5.19 11.39
N PHE A 204 -6.25 -4.86 10.24
CA PHE A 204 -5.03 -4.07 10.17
C PHE A 204 -5.31 -2.68 9.60
N PRO A 205 -5.42 -1.64 10.46
CA PRO A 205 -5.90 -0.33 10.05
C PRO A 205 -4.80 0.52 9.38
N ASN A 206 -5.24 1.47 8.55
CA ASN A 206 -4.42 2.56 8.01
C ASN A 206 -3.09 2.08 7.37
N VAL A 207 -3.19 1.21 6.36
CA VAL A 207 -2.00 0.72 5.66
C VAL A 207 -1.29 1.86 4.93
N GLY A 208 0.05 1.91 5.04
CA GLY A 208 0.85 3.00 4.48
C GLY A 208 2.01 2.51 3.62
N ARG A 209 2.83 3.46 3.20
CA ARG A 209 4.05 3.25 2.38
C ARG A 209 5.01 2.24 2.98
N GLN A 210 5.15 2.26 4.29
CA GLN A 210 6.02 1.36 5.05
C GLN A 210 5.58 -0.11 4.99
N HIS A 211 4.34 -0.38 4.57
CA HIS A 211 3.82 -1.74 4.41
C HIS A 211 3.91 -2.25 2.97
N LEU A 212 4.48 -1.49 2.04
CA LEU A 212 4.67 -1.94 0.66
C LEU A 212 5.59 -3.17 0.63
N ASN A 213 5.13 -4.25 0.00
CA ASN A 213 5.78 -5.56 -0.04
C ASN A 213 5.93 -6.24 1.33
N ALA A 214 5.26 -5.74 2.36
CA ALA A 214 5.29 -6.37 3.67
C ALA A 214 4.56 -7.72 3.63
N ARG A 215 5.08 -8.69 4.36
CA ARG A 215 4.61 -10.08 4.38
C ARG A 215 3.71 -10.29 5.58
N LEU A 216 2.42 -10.48 5.34
CA LEU A 216 1.49 -11.01 6.32
C LEU A 216 1.54 -12.53 6.29
N VAL A 217 1.81 -13.15 7.43
CA VAL A 217 1.90 -14.60 7.56
C VAL A 217 0.84 -15.07 8.54
N CYS A 218 -0.09 -15.89 8.06
CA CYS A 218 -0.93 -16.67 8.94
C CYS A 218 -0.22 -17.99 9.26
N GLN A 219 -0.08 -18.29 10.55
CA GLN A 219 0.60 -19.47 11.05
C GLN A 219 -0.36 -20.30 11.92
N ALA A 220 -0.44 -21.60 11.65
CA ALA A 220 -1.14 -22.58 12.47
C ALA A 220 -0.13 -23.51 13.16
N SER A 221 -0.13 -23.53 14.49
CA SER A 221 0.76 -24.39 15.28
C SER A 221 -0.02 -25.15 16.34
N ASN A 222 0.16 -26.47 16.38
CA ASN A 222 -0.35 -27.32 17.46
C ASN A 222 0.74 -28.10 18.20
N THR A 223 2.02 -27.91 17.84
CA THR A 223 3.16 -28.55 18.50
C THR A 223 4.47 -27.81 18.21
N ASN A 224 5.46 -27.99 19.07
CA ASN A 224 6.84 -27.55 18.84
C ASN A 224 7.72 -28.66 18.23
N LEU A 225 7.17 -29.86 18.01
CA LEU A 225 7.90 -31.02 17.47
C LEU A 225 7.94 -31.06 15.93
N ALA A 226 7.19 -30.16 15.28
CA ALA A 226 7.17 -30.01 13.83
C ALA A 226 7.06 -28.52 13.46
N PRO A 227 7.53 -28.12 12.26
CA PRO A 227 7.28 -26.79 11.74
C PRO A 227 5.78 -26.51 11.65
N PRO A 228 5.32 -25.28 11.94
CA PRO A 228 3.92 -24.92 11.81
C PRO A 228 3.52 -24.81 10.33
N GLU A 229 2.24 -25.01 10.05
CA GLU A 229 1.70 -24.76 8.72
C GLU A 229 1.48 -23.25 8.53
N THR A 230 1.92 -22.71 7.39
CA THR A 230 1.91 -21.26 7.16
C THR A 230 1.36 -20.89 5.79
N LYS A 231 0.76 -19.71 5.71
CA LYS A 231 0.37 -19.07 4.45
C LYS A 231 0.80 -17.61 4.46
N VAL A 232 1.43 -17.19 3.36
CA VAL A 232 1.96 -15.83 3.18
C VAL A 232 1.10 -15.05 2.20
N LEU A 233 0.79 -13.80 2.56
CA LEU A 233 0.18 -12.78 1.73
C LEU A 233 1.11 -11.55 1.72
N ILE A 234 1.48 -11.08 0.53
CA ILE A 234 2.31 -9.89 0.33
C ILE A 234 1.38 -8.70 0.08
N LEU A 235 1.52 -7.66 0.90
CA LEU A 235 0.76 -6.43 0.77
C LEU A 235 1.27 -5.61 -0.41
N ASP A 236 0.40 -5.37 -1.38
CA ASP A 236 0.67 -4.55 -2.55
C ASP A 236 -0.01 -3.19 -2.41
N ILE A 237 0.72 -2.16 -1.97
CA ILE A 237 0.09 -0.88 -1.61
C ILE A 237 0.11 0.09 -2.80
N ASN A 238 -1.07 0.59 -3.18
CA ASN A 238 -1.23 1.77 -4.02
C ASN A 238 -0.89 3.01 -3.19
N LEU A 239 0.02 3.84 -3.68
CA LEU A 239 0.54 5.03 -3.00
C LEU A 239 0.11 6.31 -3.71
N LYS A 240 -0.32 7.33 -2.96
CA LYS A 240 -0.66 8.64 -3.53
C LYS A 240 0.59 9.42 -3.97
N PRO A 241 0.49 10.41 -4.87
CA PRO A 241 1.61 11.31 -5.13
C PRO A 241 2.05 12.05 -3.86
N ILE A 242 3.36 12.24 -3.65
CA ILE A 242 3.91 13.04 -2.53
C ILE A 242 4.20 14.45 -2.98
N THR A 243 4.81 14.60 -4.17
CA THR A 243 5.21 15.90 -4.70
C THR A 243 4.69 16.10 -6.11
N VAL A 244 4.40 17.35 -6.46
CA VAL A 244 4.10 17.83 -7.81
C VAL A 244 4.76 19.19 -7.91
N ASN A 245 5.65 19.37 -8.88
CA ASN A 245 6.39 20.62 -9.09
C ASN A 245 6.45 20.93 -10.58
N ILE A 246 6.04 22.15 -10.96
CA ILE A 246 6.35 22.72 -12.28
C ILE A 246 7.80 23.21 -12.22
N LEU A 247 8.67 22.61 -13.03
CA LEU A 247 10.12 22.86 -13.01
C LEU A 247 10.50 24.12 -13.78
N THR A 248 9.87 24.33 -14.94
CA THR A 248 10.15 25.44 -15.86
C THR A 248 9.14 26.56 -15.64
N LYS A 249 9.36 27.39 -14.61
CA LYS A 249 8.55 28.60 -14.34
C LYS A 249 9.29 29.83 -14.86
N GLU A 250 9.08 30.16 -16.13
CA GLU A 250 9.64 31.39 -16.71
C GLU A 250 9.16 32.63 -15.94
N LYS A 251 10.02 33.64 -15.82
CA LYS A 251 9.63 34.91 -15.18
C LYS A 251 8.54 35.64 -15.96
N GLN A 252 8.54 35.47 -17.27
CA GLN A 252 7.58 36.06 -18.20
C GLN A 252 7.53 35.23 -19.49
N VAL A 253 6.38 35.23 -20.14
CA VAL A 253 6.14 34.56 -21.44
C VAL A 253 5.50 35.55 -22.40
N SER A 254 5.83 35.50 -23.69
CA SER A 254 5.18 36.33 -24.71
C SER A 254 3.93 35.63 -25.24
N ALA A 255 2.87 36.38 -25.51
CA ALA A 255 1.68 35.89 -26.19
C ALA A 255 2.03 35.29 -27.56
N ASP A 256 1.30 34.23 -27.93
CA ASP A 256 1.40 33.51 -29.19
C ASP A 256 2.74 32.82 -29.48
N LYS A 257 3.70 32.88 -28.54
CA LYS A 257 4.95 32.10 -28.60
C LYS A 257 4.78 30.74 -27.92
N ARG A 258 5.48 29.74 -28.43
CA ARG A 258 5.46 28.38 -27.88
C ARG A 258 6.50 28.23 -26.78
N TYR A 259 6.09 27.63 -25.66
CA TYR A 259 6.92 27.28 -24.51
C TYR A 259 6.74 25.80 -24.18
N GLU A 260 7.80 25.17 -23.69
CA GLU A 260 7.73 23.83 -23.11
C GLU A 260 7.74 23.95 -21.60
N VAL A 261 6.70 23.42 -20.95
CA VAL A 261 6.52 23.51 -19.50
C VAL A 261 6.58 22.11 -18.91
N GLU A 262 7.57 21.86 -18.07
CA GLU A 262 7.79 20.59 -17.43
C GLU A 262 7.16 20.55 -16.04
N CYS A 263 6.48 19.45 -15.74
CA CYS A 263 5.98 19.15 -14.42
C CYS A 263 6.42 17.75 -13.99
N LYS A 264 7.00 17.67 -12.81
CA LYS A 264 7.52 16.44 -12.23
C LYS A 264 6.72 16.07 -10.98
N THR A 265 6.33 14.80 -10.88
CA THR A 265 5.67 14.23 -9.71
C THR A 265 6.36 12.95 -9.25
N THR A 266 6.36 12.71 -7.92
CA THR A 266 7.03 11.56 -7.31
C THR A 266 6.17 10.90 -6.24
N GLY A 267 6.45 9.63 -5.95
CA GLY A 267 5.90 8.90 -4.81
C GLY A 267 4.56 8.21 -5.06
N SER A 268 3.96 8.36 -6.24
CA SER A 268 2.75 7.61 -6.62
C SER A 268 3.10 6.19 -7.06
N ARG A 269 2.27 5.22 -6.66
CA ARG A 269 2.32 3.84 -7.15
C ARG A 269 0.89 3.29 -7.34
N PRO A 270 0.50 2.81 -8.52
CA PRO A 270 1.16 2.99 -9.81
C PRO A 270 1.42 4.47 -10.15
N GLU A 271 2.11 4.69 -11.26
CA GLU A 271 2.46 6.01 -11.79
C GLU A 271 1.26 6.96 -11.77
N ALA A 272 1.54 8.22 -11.41
CA ALA A 272 0.48 9.21 -11.27
C ALA A 272 -0.07 9.62 -12.65
N THR A 273 -1.37 9.87 -12.69
CA THR A 273 -1.99 10.55 -13.84
C THR A 273 -1.75 12.05 -13.71
N VAL A 274 -0.91 12.60 -14.58
CA VAL A 274 -0.61 14.05 -14.60
C VAL A 274 -1.51 14.75 -15.61
N THR A 275 -2.14 15.83 -15.17
CA THR A 275 -3.07 16.65 -15.97
C THR A 275 -2.73 18.14 -15.84
N TRP A 276 -2.92 18.86 -16.94
CA TRP A 276 -2.68 20.30 -17.01
C TRP A 276 -4.00 21.07 -17.07
N TRP A 277 -4.08 22.16 -16.32
CA TRP A 277 -5.28 22.98 -16.20
C TRP A 277 -4.92 24.45 -16.35
N LYS A 278 -5.73 25.15 -17.14
CA LYS A 278 -5.66 26.60 -17.30
C LYS A 278 -7.02 27.18 -17.00
N ASN A 279 -7.14 27.98 -15.95
CA ASN A 279 -8.41 28.59 -15.51
C ASN A 279 -9.55 27.55 -15.37
N ASN A 280 -9.30 26.47 -14.62
CA ASN A 280 -10.21 25.34 -14.42
C ASN A 280 -10.63 24.58 -15.69
N ARG A 281 -10.01 24.85 -16.84
CA ARG A 281 -10.19 24.05 -18.05
C ARG A 281 -8.99 23.15 -18.25
N GLN A 282 -9.25 21.86 -18.35
CA GLN A 282 -8.21 20.87 -18.62
C GLN A 282 -7.69 21.04 -20.05
N LEU A 283 -6.36 21.15 -20.20
CA LEU A 283 -5.68 21.20 -21.48
C LEU A 283 -5.51 19.77 -22.01
N LYS A 284 -6.35 19.35 -22.95
CA LYS A 284 -6.30 18.00 -23.53
C LYS A 284 -5.35 17.96 -24.74
N ARG A 285 -4.60 16.86 -24.88
CA ARG A 285 -3.76 16.52 -26.06
C ARG A 285 -2.51 17.39 -26.30
N MET A 286 -2.11 18.21 -25.33
CA MET A 286 -0.93 19.10 -25.44
C MET A 286 0.26 18.67 -24.58
N ALA A 287 0.13 17.54 -23.87
CA ALA A 287 1.13 17.05 -22.94
C ALA A 287 1.63 15.65 -23.33
N LYS A 288 2.92 15.41 -23.13
CA LYS A 288 3.54 14.07 -23.21
C LYS A 288 3.97 13.66 -21.81
N ASN A 289 3.59 12.44 -21.42
CA ASN A 289 3.95 11.88 -20.12
C ASN A 289 5.05 10.84 -20.31
N PHE A 290 6.06 10.90 -19.45
CA PHE A 290 7.16 9.97 -19.35
C PHE A 290 7.20 9.45 -17.93
N SER A 291 7.49 8.16 -17.77
CA SER A 291 7.69 7.60 -16.44
C SER A 291 8.97 6.80 -16.39
N GLU A 292 9.78 7.10 -15.39
CA GLU A 292 11.06 6.45 -15.13
C GLU A 292 11.34 6.54 -13.61
N ASN A 293 11.91 5.49 -13.02
CA ASN A 293 12.41 5.50 -11.63
C ASN A 293 11.41 5.97 -10.55
N ASN A 294 10.12 5.60 -10.64
CA ASN A 294 9.03 6.04 -9.73
C ASN A 294 8.72 7.55 -9.79
N GLU A 295 9.10 8.21 -10.88
CA GLU A 295 8.79 9.59 -11.17
C GLU A 295 7.98 9.68 -12.46
N THR A 296 7.04 10.62 -12.50
CA THR A 296 6.29 10.92 -13.72
C THR A 296 6.59 12.35 -14.14
N LEU A 297 7.12 12.50 -15.35
CA LEU A 297 7.40 13.79 -15.98
C LEU A 297 6.32 14.06 -17.04
N SER A 298 5.71 15.24 -16.99
CA SER A 298 4.76 15.70 -17.99
C SER A 298 5.28 16.99 -18.63
N VAL A 299 5.43 16.98 -19.95
CA VAL A 299 5.87 18.16 -20.72
C VAL A 299 4.69 18.71 -21.50
N LEU A 300 4.25 19.92 -21.17
CA LEU A 300 3.18 20.67 -21.84
C LEU A 300 3.77 21.62 -22.88
N SER A 301 3.29 21.55 -24.11
CA SER A 301 3.55 22.60 -25.11
C SER A 301 2.52 23.73 -24.94
N LEU A 302 2.90 24.81 -24.27
CA LEU A 302 2.04 25.96 -23.96
C LEU A 302 2.18 27.04 -25.05
N VAL A 303 1.06 27.57 -25.50
CA VAL A 303 0.99 28.84 -26.26
C VAL A 303 0.05 29.76 -25.49
N PRO A 304 0.57 30.75 -24.74
CA PRO A 304 -0.26 31.64 -23.94
C PRO A 304 -0.90 32.70 -24.85
N GLY A 305 -2.17 33.02 -24.60
CA GLY A 305 -2.84 34.16 -25.22
C GLY A 305 -2.80 35.39 -24.32
N VAL A 306 -3.18 36.54 -24.87
CA VAL A 306 -3.30 37.82 -24.14
C VAL A 306 -4.19 37.67 -22.90
N ASP A 307 -5.31 36.94 -23.03
CA ASP A 307 -6.23 36.72 -21.92
C ASP A 307 -5.70 35.77 -20.85
N ASP A 308 -4.56 35.10 -21.06
CA ASP A 308 -3.95 34.23 -20.06
C ASP A 308 -3.08 35.00 -19.05
N ASP A 309 -2.85 36.30 -19.27
CA ASP A 309 -2.13 37.14 -18.32
C ASP A 309 -2.77 37.11 -16.92
N SER A 310 -1.93 37.03 -15.89
CA SER A 310 -2.32 36.86 -14.50
C SER A 310 -3.11 35.60 -14.15
N LYS A 311 -3.40 34.70 -15.10
CA LYS A 311 -4.08 33.41 -14.83
C LYS A 311 -3.08 32.34 -14.36
N TYR A 312 -3.61 31.31 -13.71
CA TYR A 312 -2.81 30.17 -13.25
C TYR A 312 -2.80 29.04 -14.28
N LEU A 313 -1.60 28.58 -14.60
CA LEU A 313 -1.35 27.25 -15.13
C LEU A 313 -1.14 26.30 -13.94
N THR A 314 -1.90 25.20 -13.90
CA THR A 314 -1.86 24.23 -12.81
C THR A 314 -1.46 22.87 -13.36
N CYS A 315 -0.45 22.26 -12.76
CA CYS A 315 -0.15 20.86 -12.95
C CYS A 315 -0.74 20.08 -11.77
N ARG A 316 -1.58 19.08 -12.07
CA ARG A 316 -2.25 18.24 -11.08
C ARG A 316 -1.87 16.79 -11.31
N ALA A 317 -1.42 16.09 -10.26
CA ALA A 317 -1.14 14.66 -10.30
C ALA A 317 -2.04 13.90 -9.32
N GLU A 318 -2.54 12.75 -9.74
CA GLU A 318 -3.43 11.91 -8.93
C GLU A 318 -3.18 10.42 -9.19
N ASN A 319 -3.51 9.57 -8.20
CA ASN A 319 -3.49 8.13 -8.36
C ASN A 319 -4.92 7.61 -8.66
N LYS A 320 -5.11 6.97 -9.82
CA LYS A 320 -6.41 6.47 -10.27
C LYS A 320 -7.10 5.46 -9.34
N HIS A 321 -6.34 4.80 -8.47
CA HIS A 321 -6.86 3.81 -7.53
C HIS A 321 -7.25 4.41 -6.18
N ILE A 322 -6.76 5.61 -5.85
CA ILE A 322 -6.95 6.26 -4.56
C ILE A 322 -7.80 7.52 -4.76
N PRO A 323 -9.07 7.50 -4.32
CA PRO A 323 -9.91 8.70 -4.32
C PRO A 323 -9.24 9.86 -3.57
N ASP A 324 -9.49 11.08 -4.04
CA ASP A 324 -9.00 12.32 -3.40
C ASP A 324 -7.47 12.38 -3.17
N SER A 325 -6.70 11.64 -3.99
CA SER A 325 -5.24 11.60 -3.94
C SER A 325 -4.56 12.75 -4.70
N ALA A 326 -5.35 13.66 -5.28
CA ALA A 326 -4.84 14.69 -6.15
C ALA A 326 -4.10 15.78 -5.37
N ILE A 327 -2.89 16.12 -5.83
CA ILE A 327 -2.13 17.29 -5.39
C ILE A 327 -1.70 18.11 -6.61
N GLU A 328 -1.44 19.39 -6.42
CA GLU A 328 -1.20 20.33 -7.53
C GLU A 328 -0.15 21.39 -7.22
N ASP A 329 0.57 21.81 -8.26
CA ASP A 329 1.42 23.01 -8.25
C ASP A 329 0.90 24.02 -9.27
N LYS A 330 1.05 25.30 -8.95
CA LYS A 330 0.51 26.42 -9.71
C LYS A 330 1.62 27.37 -10.12
N TRP A 331 1.50 27.88 -11.34
CA TRP A 331 2.34 28.94 -11.88
C TRP A 331 1.43 30.06 -12.38
N ARG A 332 1.54 31.24 -11.76
CA ARG A 332 0.86 32.44 -12.22
C ARG A 332 1.58 32.99 -13.45
N LEU A 333 0.91 33.00 -14.59
CA LEU A 333 1.46 33.47 -15.85
C LEU A 333 1.57 35.00 -15.84
N ASN A 334 2.75 35.49 -16.21
CA ASN A 334 2.99 36.88 -16.56
C ASN A 334 3.16 36.92 -18.09
N VAL A 335 2.07 37.25 -18.80
CA VAL A 335 2.04 37.18 -20.27
C VAL A 335 2.27 38.56 -20.83
N HIS A 336 3.37 38.73 -21.54
CA HIS A 336 3.69 39.93 -22.29
C HIS A 336 3.04 39.90 -23.68
N TYR A 337 2.46 41.01 -24.13
CA TYR A 337 1.82 41.15 -25.43
C TYR A 337 1.95 42.58 -25.95
N VAL A 338 1.86 42.74 -27.27
CA VAL A 338 1.82 44.07 -27.91
C VAL A 338 0.61 44.88 -27.41
N PRO A 339 0.69 46.21 -27.31
CA PRO A 339 -0.42 47.01 -26.79
C PRO A 339 -1.68 46.82 -27.62
N ILE A 340 -2.81 46.53 -26.97
CA ILE A 340 -4.14 46.51 -27.58
C ILE A 340 -4.72 47.90 -27.36
N VAL A 341 -5.02 48.59 -28.46
CA VAL A 341 -5.35 50.01 -28.47
C VAL A 341 -6.74 50.20 -29.08
N ASP A 342 -7.57 50.98 -28.40
CA ASP A 342 -8.93 51.33 -28.84
C ASP A 342 -9.08 52.85 -28.73
N LEU A 343 -9.56 53.47 -29.80
CA LEU A 343 -9.73 54.93 -29.86
C LEU A 343 -11.20 55.28 -30.00
N LYS A 344 -11.65 56.22 -29.17
CA LYS A 344 -13.01 56.75 -29.20
C LYS A 344 -13.01 58.26 -29.10
N MET A 345 -13.99 58.89 -29.73
CA MET A 345 -14.31 60.29 -29.47
C MET A 345 -14.95 60.40 -28.08
N GLY A 346 -14.76 61.55 -27.43
CA GLY A 346 -15.29 61.84 -26.11
C GLY A 346 -16.77 61.50 -25.98
N SER A 347 -17.14 60.83 -24.89
CA SER A 347 -18.51 60.32 -24.66
C SER A 347 -19.60 61.39 -24.62
N ASN A 348 -19.24 62.65 -24.36
CA ASN A 348 -20.16 63.78 -24.33
C ASN A 348 -20.31 64.49 -25.68
N LEU A 349 -19.58 64.04 -26.71
CA LEU A 349 -19.61 64.63 -28.04
C LEU A 349 -20.53 63.81 -28.94
N ASN A 350 -21.31 64.50 -29.77
CA ASN A 350 -22.05 63.90 -30.86
C ASN A 350 -21.25 64.09 -32.15
N PRO A 351 -20.66 63.03 -32.74
CA PRO A 351 -19.81 63.14 -33.93
C PRO A 351 -20.48 63.83 -35.12
N ASP A 352 -21.82 63.76 -35.20
CA ASP A 352 -22.60 64.38 -36.26
C ASP A 352 -22.87 65.87 -36.05
N GLU A 353 -22.66 66.44 -34.86
CA GLU A 353 -23.06 67.82 -34.55
C GLU A 353 -21.89 68.79 -34.34
N ILE A 354 -20.66 68.33 -34.52
CA ILE A 354 -19.45 69.14 -34.30
C ILE A 354 -19.35 70.26 -35.35
N LYS A 355 -19.18 71.50 -34.89
CA LYS A 355 -19.06 72.71 -35.71
C LYS A 355 -17.69 73.37 -35.57
N GLU A 356 -17.36 74.26 -36.50
CA GLU A 356 -16.20 75.14 -36.38
C GLU A 356 -16.27 75.96 -35.07
N GLY A 357 -15.19 75.94 -34.29
CA GLY A 357 -15.11 76.60 -32.99
C GLY A 357 -15.45 75.72 -31.78
N ASP A 358 -15.95 74.49 -31.98
CA ASP A 358 -16.17 73.54 -30.90
C ASP A 358 -14.85 72.94 -30.39
N ASP A 359 -14.83 72.48 -29.14
CA ASP A 359 -13.72 71.72 -28.57
C ASP A 359 -14.02 70.21 -28.69
N VAL A 360 -13.08 69.46 -29.23
CA VAL A 360 -13.19 68.01 -29.44
C VAL A 360 -12.10 67.31 -28.65
N TYR A 361 -12.41 66.15 -28.07
CA TYR A 361 -11.40 65.31 -27.44
C TYR A 361 -11.59 63.85 -27.81
N PHE A 362 -10.48 63.13 -27.81
CA PHE A 362 -10.40 61.71 -28.07
C PHE A 362 -9.76 61.00 -26.88
N GLU A 363 -10.24 59.79 -26.60
CA GLU A 363 -9.75 58.92 -25.53
C GLU A 363 -9.18 57.63 -26.14
N CYS A 364 -7.89 57.40 -25.91
CA CYS A 364 -7.15 56.24 -26.37
C CYS A 364 -6.96 55.26 -25.21
N THR A 365 -7.75 54.18 -25.18
CA THR A 365 -7.63 53.14 -24.16
C THR A 365 -6.56 52.14 -24.57
N VAL A 366 -5.59 51.90 -23.70
CA VAL A 366 -4.44 51.01 -23.96
C VAL A 366 -4.39 49.88 -22.92
N LYS A 367 -4.53 48.64 -23.38
CA LYS A 367 -4.26 47.43 -22.57
C LYS A 367 -2.93 46.83 -23.01
N ALA A 368 -1.95 46.78 -22.12
CA ALA A 368 -0.61 46.29 -22.44
C ALA A 368 0.09 45.65 -21.23
N ASN A 369 0.87 44.60 -21.48
CA ASN A 369 1.86 44.07 -20.54
C ASN A 369 3.15 43.76 -21.33
N PRO A 370 4.32 44.33 -20.99
CA PRO A 370 4.55 45.36 -19.98
C PRO A 370 3.84 46.68 -20.31
N LYS A 371 3.82 47.58 -19.33
CA LYS A 371 3.31 48.95 -19.51
C LYS A 371 3.99 49.62 -20.71
N THR A 372 3.22 50.41 -21.43
CA THR A 372 3.69 51.14 -22.61
C THR A 372 4.68 52.24 -22.22
N HIS A 373 5.73 52.41 -23.01
CA HIS A 373 6.73 53.46 -22.81
C HIS A 373 6.56 54.64 -23.78
N ARG A 374 5.70 54.50 -24.80
CA ARG A 374 5.43 55.54 -25.80
C ARG A 374 3.99 55.47 -26.28
N LEU A 375 3.32 56.63 -26.36
CA LEU A 375 2.02 56.84 -27.00
C LEU A 375 2.15 57.99 -28.01
N VAL A 376 1.68 57.77 -29.23
CA VAL A 376 1.77 58.73 -30.35
C VAL A 376 0.40 58.88 -30.98
N TRP A 377 0.05 60.09 -31.38
CA TRP A 377 -1.20 60.42 -32.05
C TRP A 377 -0.95 60.76 -33.51
N PHE A 378 -1.88 60.39 -34.38
CA PHE A 378 -1.81 60.68 -35.81
C PHE A 378 -3.13 61.27 -36.30
N HIS A 379 -3.02 62.23 -37.23
CA HIS A 379 -4.12 62.78 -38.03
C HIS A 379 -3.75 62.56 -39.50
N ASP A 380 -4.57 61.80 -40.23
CA ASP A 380 -4.33 61.43 -41.63
C ASP A 380 -2.90 60.90 -41.89
N ASN A 381 -2.44 60.02 -41.00
CA ASN A 381 -1.08 59.43 -40.97
C ASN A 381 0.07 60.39 -40.62
N THR A 382 -0.21 61.63 -40.23
CA THR A 382 0.80 62.59 -39.78
C THR A 382 0.85 62.65 -38.26
N GLU A 383 2.04 62.54 -37.67
CA GLU A 383 2.23 62.59 -36.21
C GLU A 383 1.81 63.95 -35.65
N ILE A 384 0.96 63.92 -34.62
CA ILE A 384 0.47 65.11 -33.91
C ILE A 384 1.40 65.36 -32.73
N PHE A 385 1.91 66.59 -32.64
CA PHE A 385 2.72 67.05 -31.51
C PHE A 385 1.90 67.96 -30.61
N HIS A 386 2.20 67.92 -29.32
CA HIS A 386 1.59 68.82 -28.35
C HIS A 386 1.92 70.29 -28.68
N ASN A 387 0.88 71.12 -28.80
CA ASN A 387 1.01 72.54 -29.10
C ASN A 387 -0.20 73.31 -28.56
N GLU A 388 -0.10 73.81 -27.32
CA GLU A 388 -1.19 74.55 -26.65
C GLU A 388 -1.56 75.84 -27.39
N ALA A 389 -0.59 76.51 -28.02
CA ALA A 389 -0.84 77.74 -28.77
C ALA A 389 -1.72 77.53 -30.02
N LEU A 390 -1.74 76.30 -30.54
CA LEU A 390 -2.62 75.87 -31.64
C LEU A 390 -3.84 75.07 -31.16
N GLY A 391 -4.09 75.03 -29.85
CA GLY A 391 -5.21 74.29 -29.27
C GLY A 391 -5.05 72.77 -29.26
N VAL A 392 -3.84 72.23 -29.46
CA VAL A 392 -3.57 70.78 -29.50
C VAL A 392 -2.94 70.32 -28.18
N ILE A 393 -3.74 69.71 -27.31
CA ILE A 393 -3.32 69.30 -25.97
C ILE A 393 -3.26 67.78 -25.90
N LEU A 394 -2.08 67.23 -25.59
CA LEU A 394 -1.86 65.80 -25.38
C LEU A 394 -1.69 65.54 -23.89
N SER A 395 -2.56 64.73 -23.30
CA SER A 395 -2.51 64.41 -21.87
C SER A 395 -2.70 62.91 -21.64
N ALA A 396 -1.64 62.21 -21.26
CA ALA A 396 -1.59 60.78 -20.98
C ALA A 396 -2.18 59.89 -22.08
N GLN A 397 -3.51 59.73 -22.12
CA GLN A 397 -4.28 58.89 -23.04
C GLN A 397 -5.34 59.69 -23.82
N SER A 398 -5.31 61.02 -23.75
CA SER A 398 -6.27 61.90 -24.38
C SER A 398 -5.61 62.91 -25.31
N LEU A 399 -6.25 63.15 -26.45
CA LEU A 399 -5.96 64.25 -27.37
C LEU A 399 -7.13 65.21 -27.33
N VAL A 400 -6.87 66.48 -27.02
CA VAL A 400 -7.87 67.56 -27.04
C VAL A 400 -7.49 68.53 -28.15
N LEU A 401 -8.47 68.87 -28.98
CA LEU A 401 -8.39 69.87 -30.03
C LEU A 401 -9.36 71.00 -29.66
N GLN A 402 -8.85 72.18 -29.38
CA GLN A 402 -9.65 73.35 -29.04
C GLN A 402 -10.02 74.15 -30.30
N SER A 403 -11.23 74.68 -30.33
CA SER A 403 -11.74 75.55 -31.40
C SER A 403 -11.46 74.98 -32.79
N VAL A 404 -11.97 73.77 -33.06
CA VAL A 404 -11.66 73.01 -34.28
C VAL A 404 -12.06 73.80 -35.53
N THR A 405 -11.25 73.69 -36.58
CA THR A 405 -11.54 74.26 -37.91
C THR A 405 -11.78 73.14 -38.92
N ARG A 406 -12.23 73.47 -40.13
CA ARG A 406 -12.33 72.49 -41.22
C ARG A 406 -11.04 71.71 -41.49
N ALA A 407 -9.86 72.28 -41.20
CA ALA A 407 -8.59 71.59 -41.38
C ALA A 407 -8.36 70.46 -40.36
N ALA A 408 -9.10 70.42 -39.26
CA ALA A 408 -9.08 69.33 -38.27
C ALA A 408 -9.96 68.14 -38.70
N ALA A 409 -10.74 68.26 -39.79
CA ALA A 409 -11.47 67.11 -40.31
C ALA A 409 -10.49 66.05 -40.84
N GLY A 410 -10.80 64.77 -40.63
CA GLY A 410 -9.95 63.66 -41.04
C GLY A 410 -9.97 62.51 -40.04
N ASP A 411 -9.10 61.52 -40.27
CA ASP A 411 -9.01 60.31 -39.46
C ASP A 411 -7.95 60.45 -38.38
N TYR A 412 -8.36 60.20 -37.14
CA TYR A 412 -7.47 60.16 -35.99
C TYR A 412 -7.17 58.72 -35.60
N THR A 413 -5.91 58.46 -35.27
CA THR A 413 -5.46 57.18 -34.69
C THR A 413 -4.47 57.43 -33.56
N CYS A 414 -4.36 56.48 -32.64
CA CYS A 414 -3.29 56.46 -31.65
C CYS A 414 -2.48 55.16 -31.76
N MET A 415 -1.16 55.26 -31.56
CA MET A 415 -0.24 54.14 -31.54
C MET A 415 0.46 54.08 -30.18
N ALA A 416 0.42 52.90 -29.55
CA ALA A 416 1.14 52.65 -28.32
C ALA A 416 2.24 51.60 -28.53
N ALA A 417 3.37 51.73 -27.82
CA ALA A 417 4.49 50.80 -27.92
C ALA A 417 4.97 50.31 -26.55
N ASN A 418 5.30 49.02 -26.48
CA ASN A 418 5.99 48.39 -25.35
C ASN A 418 7.17 47.53 -25.86
N SER A 419 7.78 46.73 -24.98
CA SER A 419 8.92 45.87 -25.34
C SER A 419 8.57 44.75 -26.33
N GLU A 420 7.29 44.38 -26.47
CA GLU A 420 6.86 43.33 -27.41
C GLU A 420 6.56 43.87 -28.81
N GLY A 421 6.30 45.18 -28.94
CA GLY A 421 6.02 45.81 -30.22
C GLY A 421 5.09 47.01 -30.14
N ARG A 422 4.36 47.26 -31.23
CA ARG A 422 3.49 48.43 -31.42
C ARG A 422 2.07 47.98 -31.74
N GLY A 423 1.07 48.64 -31.17
CA GLY A 423 -0.33 48.51 -31.54
C GLY A 423 -0.89 49.84 -31.99
N ILE A 424 -1.78 49.82 -32.98
CA ILE A 424 -2.45 50.99 -33.56
C ILE A 424 -3.95 50.81 -33.32
N SER A 425 -4.63 51.89 -32.95
CA SER A 425 -6.08 51.89 -32.74
C SER A 425 -6.87 51.71 -34.04
N ASN A 426 -8.19 51.50 -33.91
CA ASN A 426 -9.12 51.83 -34.98
C ASN A 426 -9.01 53.33 -35.36
N PRO A 427 -9.28 53.69 -36.62
CA PRO A 427 -9.46 55.09 -37.00
C PRO A 427 -10.77 55.64 -36.42
N VAL A 428 -10.76 56.92 -36.06
CA VAL A 428 -11.95 57.70 -35.69
C VAL A 428 -11.99 58.95 -36.54
N SER A 429 -13.02 59.07 -37.38
CA SER A 429 -13.19 60.22 -38.28
C SER A 429 -13.82 61.41 -37.55
N LEU A 430 -13.21 62.58 -37.70
CA LEU A 430 -13.77 63.86 -37.27
C LEU A 430 -14.40 64.58 -38.48
N LEU A 431 -15.68 64.91 -38.36
CA LEU A 431 -16.39 65.77 -39.31
C LEU A 431 -16.64 67.13 -38.65
N VAL A 432 -16.25 68.20 -39.34
CA VAL A 432 -16.46 69.58 -38.85
C VAL A 432 -17.46 70.29 -39.76
N ARG A 433 -18.63 70.64 -39.21
CA ARG A 433 -19.68 71.34 -39.94
C ARG A 433 -19.44 72.85 -39.97
N CYS A 434 -19.86 73.47 -41.06
CA CYS A 434 -19.85 74.91 -41.21
C CYS A 434 -21.04 75.52 -40.48
N GLU A 435 -20.83 76.61 -39.75
CA GLU A 435 -21.93 77.47 -39.33
C GLU A 435 -22.25 78.44 -40.48
N TYR A 436 -23.32 78.19 -41.23
CA TYR A 436 -23.83 79.17 -42.19
C TYR A 436 -24.39 80.36 -41.40
N LYS A 437 -23.62 81.45 -41.28
CA LYS A 437 -24.20 82.75 -40.99
C LYS A 437 -24.98 83.18 -42.23
N LEU A 438 -26.29 82.93 -42.22
CA LEU A 438 -27.23 83.61 -43.10
C LEU A 438 -27.13 85.10 -42.75
N ILE A 439 -26.54 85.87 -43.65
CA ILE A 439 -26.39 87.33 -43.57
C ILE A 439 -27.77 87.97 -43.71
#